data_AF-A0A1B7UGY2-F1
#
_entry.id   AF-A0A1B7UGY2-F1
#
_cell.length_a   1.000
_cell.length_b   1.000
_cell.length_c   1.000
_cell.angle_alpha   90.00
_cell.angle_beta   90.00
_cell.angle_gamma   90.00
#
_symmetry.space_group_name_H-M   'P 1'
#
loop_
_entity.id
_entity.type
_entity.pdbx_description
1 polymer ?
#
loop_
_entity_poly.entity_id
_entity_poly.type
_entity_poly.pdbx_seq_one_letter_code
_entity_poly.pdbx_strand_id
1 'polypeptide(L)' 'MSPVSDQLKFTAVFGSVASGKATITSETDLQLVGELSFAATIKLPVPANSFSGNFITVVTYSQST' A
#
# COMPACT_ATOMS: atom_id res chain seq x y z
N MET A 1 4.81 16.42 -10.94
CA MET A 1 3.93 15.34 -10.44
C MET A 1 3.57 15.70 -9.01
N SER A 2 2.29 15.73 -8.66
CA SER A 2 1.89 15.91 -7.26
C SER A 2 2.41 14.76 -6.40
N PRO A 3 2.66 14.96 -5.10
CA PRO A 3 2.93 13.88 -4.17
C PRO A 3 1.89 12.75 -4.28
N VAL A 4 2.30 11.49 -4.03
CA VAL A 4 1.38 10.34 -4.04
C VAL A 4 0.31 10.51 -2.97
N SER A 5 0.66 11.06 -1.81
CA SER A 5 -0.28 11.37 -0.72
C SER A 5 -1.50 12.15 -1.20
N ASP A 6 -1.28 13.08 -2.12
CA ASP A 6 -2.31 14.02 -2.59
C ASP A 6 -3.21 13.39 -3.66
N GLN A 7 -2.82 12.21 -4.17
CA GLN A 7 -3.58 11.42 -5.16
C GLN A 7 -4.36 10.27 -4.51
N LEU A 8 -4.11 10.00 -3.23
CA LEU A 8 -4.79 8.95 -2.48
C LEU A 8 -6.14 9.46 -1.97
N LYS A 9 -7.19 8.72 -2.27
CA LYS A 9 -8.53 8.90 -1.72
C LYS A 9 -8.69 8.12 -0.41
N PHE A 10 -8.07 6.95 -0.31
CA PHE A 10 -8.17 6.06 0.83
C PHE A 10 -6.97 5.12 0.94
N THR A 11 -6.57 4.81 2.17
CA THR A 11 -5.57 3.78 2.46
C THR A 11 -6.02 2.91 3.63
N ALA A 12 -5.69 1.61 3.58
CA ALA A 12 -5.98 0.69 4.67
C ALA A 12 -4.94 -0.43 4.78
N VAL A 13 -4.81 -0.95 5.99
CA VAL A 13 -4.19 -2.25 6.24
C VAL A 13 -5.26 -3.32 6.07
N PHE A 14 -4.93 -4.43 5.41
CA PHE A 14 -5.81 -5.59 5.29
C PHE A 14 -5.08 -6.88 5.67
N GLY A 15 -5.73 -8.03 5.44
CA GLY A 15 -5.09 -9.33 5.64
C GLY A 15 -4.91 -9.74 7.10
N SER A 16 -3.84 -10.47 7.39
CA SER A 16 -3.60 -11.11 8.69
C SER A 16 -3.40 -10.08 9.82
N VAL A 17 -2.74 -8.96 9.52
CA VAL A 17 -2.52 -7.85 10.47
C VAL A 17 -3.85 -7.20 10.85
N ALA A 18 -4.67 -6.82 9.86
CA ALA A 18 -5.98 -6.21 10.12
C ALA A 18 -6.97 -7.14 10.84
N SER A 19 -6.82 -8.45 10.67
CA SER A 19 -7.69 -9.45 11.29
C SER A 19 -7.16 -10.01 12.63
N GLY A 20 -6.02 -9.51 13.13
CA GLY A 20 -5.43 -9.96 14.39
C GLY A 20 -4.86 -11.39 14.35
N LYS A 21 -4.61 -11.93 13.15
CA LYS A 21 -4.08 -13.28 12.91
C LYS A 21 -2.61 -13.28 12.47
N ALA A 22 -1.95 -12.12 12.51
CA ALA A 22 -0.55 -11.99 12.15
C ALA A 22 0.35 -12.77 13.12
N THR A 23 1.35 -13.44 12.55
CA THR A 23 2.48 -14.05 13.24
C THR A 23 3.71 -13.15 13.12
N ILE A 24 4.80 -13.49 13.82
CA ILE A 24 6.06 -12.74 13.77
C ILE A 24 6.70 -12.67 12.37
N THR A 25 6.29 -13.54 11.44
CA THR A 25 6.76 -13.56 10.05
C THR A 25 5.72 -13.05 9.06
N SER A 26 4.58 -12.53 9.53
CA SER A 26 3.53 -12.07 8.64
C SER A 26 3.89 -10.75 7.99
N GLU A 27 3.60 -10.66 6.69
CA GLU A 27 3.72 -9.44 5.91
C GLU A 27 2.60 -8.45 6.28
N THR A 28 2.82 -7.17 6.00
CA THR A 28 1.79 -6.14 6.15
C THR A 28 1.19 -5.82 4.79
N ASP A 29 -0.08 -6.17 4.62
CA ASP A 29 -0.81 -5.89 3.38
C ASP A 29 -1.39 -4.47 3.41
N LEU A 30 -1.01 -3.62 2.45
CA LEU A 30 -1.48 -2.25 2.31
C LEU A 30 -2.31 -2.07 1.04
N GLN A 31 -3.52 -1.54 1.20
CA GLN A 31 -4.38 -1.14 0.11
C GLN A 31 -4.30 0.37 -0.07
N LEU A 32 -4.00 0.81 -1.30
CA LEU A 32 -3.96 2.22 -1.69
C LEU A 32 -5.01 2.46 -2.78
N VAL A 33 -5.93 3.38 -2.53
CA VAL A 33 -7.02 3.74 -3.45
C VAL A 33 -6.90 5.21 -3.81
N GLY A 34 -6.89 5.51 -5.10
CA GLY A 34 -6.71 6.87 -5.59
C GLY A 34 -6.52 6.94 -7.10
N GLU A 35 -6.22 8.13 -7.60
CA GLU A 35 -5.88 8.35 -9.02
C GLU A 35 -4.37 8.16 -9.22
N LEU A 36 -3.89 6.92 -9.03
CA LEU A 36 -2.47 6.61 -9.18
C LEU A 36 -2.14 6.20 -10.61
N SER A 37 -1.15 6.87 -11.20
CA SER A 37 -0.54 6.37 -12.44
C SER A 37 0.19 5.04 -12.18
N PHE A 38 0.22 4.17 -13.19
CA PHE A 38 0.96 2.91 -13.13
C PHE A 38 2.44 3.09 -12.72
N ALA A 39 3.08 4.16 -13.22
CA ALA A 39 4.46 4.49 -12.87
C ALA A 39 4.62 4.91 -11.40
N ALA A 40 3.61 5.57 -10.81
CA ALA A 40 3.59 5.87 -9.39
C ALA A 40 3.39 4.58 -8.56
N THR A 41 2.49 3.70 -9.00
CA THR A 41 2.24 2.39 -8.36
C THR A 41 3.50 1.55 -8.23
N ILE A 42 4.29 1.38 -9.30
CA ILE A 42 5.51 0.55 -9.28
C ILE A 42 6.60 1.11 -8.36
N LYS A 43 6.62 2.43 -8.13
CA LYS A 43 7.65 3.09 -7.33
C LYS A 43 7.36 3.07 -5.83
N LEU A 44 6.16 2.69 -5.41
CA LEU A 44 5.73 2.68 -4.00
C LEU A 44 6.24 1.50 -3.15
N PRO A 45 6.32 0.25 -3.67
CA PRO A 45 6.76 -0.89 -2.87
C PRO A 45 8.22 -0.81 -2.41
N VAL A 46 9.09 -0.18 -3.22
CA VAL A 46 10.54 -0.09 -2.95
C VAL A 46 10.87 0.67 -1.66
N PRO A 47 10.36 1.89 -1.41
CA PRO A 47 10.59 2.58 -0.15
C PRO A 47 9.81 1.97 1.04
N ALA A 48 8.65 1.36 0.80
CA ALA A 48 7.80 0.81 1.86
C ALA A 48 8.46 -0.39 2.59
N ASN A 49 9.07 -1.32 1.85
CA ASN A 49 9.79 -2.47 2.41
C ASN A 49 11.03 -2.07 3.21
N SER A 50 11.59 -0.89 2.93
CA SER A 50 12.79 -0.38 3.60
C SER A 50 12.49 0.23 4.97
N PHE A 51 11.23 0.64 5.23
CA PHE A 51 10.84 1.36 6.43
C PHE A 51 10.30 0.45 7.54
N SER A 52 9.66 -0.68 7.20
CA SER A 52 8.92 -1.49 8.19
C SER A 52 9.64 -2.73 8.71
N GLY A 53 10.79 -3.11 8.13
CA GLY A 53 11.46 -4.39 8.44
C GLY A 53 10.66 -5.63 8.03
N ASN A 54 9.44 -5.46 7.52
CA ASN A 54 8.53 -6.47 7.00
C ASN A 54 8.32 -6.27 5.50
N PHE A 55 7.96 -7.34 4.80
CA PHE A 55 7.47 -7.23 3.43
C PHE A 55 6.10 -6.55 3.42
N ILE A 56 5.94 -5.60 2.51
CA ILE A 56 4.70 -4.86 2.27
C ILE A 56 4.19 -5.22 0.89
N THR A 57 3.01 -5.82 0.87
CA THR A 57 2.27 -6.05 -0.37
C THR A 57 1.34 -4.88 -0.61
N VAL A 58 1.54 -4.17 -1.73
CA VAL A 58 0.73 -3.01 -2.11
C VAL A 58 -0.26 -3.42 -3.20
N VAL A 59 -1.55 -3.26 -2.92
CA VAL A 59 -2.62 -3.40 -3.93
C VAL A 59 -3.19 -2.04 -4.26
N THR A 60 -3.16 -1.67 -5.54
CA THR A 60 -3.69 -0.39 -6.03
C THR A 60 -4.96 -0.57 -6.85
N TYR A 61 -5.96 0.26 -6.56
CA TYR A 61 -7.16 0.39 -7.36
C TYR A 61 -7.24 1.80 -7.92
N SER A 62 -7.35 1.91 -9.25
CA SER A 62 -7.73 3.17 -9.90
C SER A 62 -9.25 3.26 -9.92
N GLN A 63 -9.80 4.37 -9.43
CA GLN A 63 -11.26 4.56 -9.35
C GLN A 63 -11.66 5.87 -10.02
N SER A 64 -11.83 5.81 -11.34
CA SER A 64 -12.43 6.89 -12.12
C SER A 64 -13.87 7.14 -11.64
N THR A 65 -14.16 8.37 -11.22
CA THR A 65 -15.52 8.85 -10.93
C THR A 65 -16.36 9.01 -12.18
#